data_AF-A0A0X3NK16-F1
#
_entry.id   AF-A0A0X3NK16-F1
#
_cell.length_a   1.000
_cell.length_b   1.000
_cell.length_c   1.000
_cell.angle_alpha   90.00
_cell.angle_beta   90.00
_cell.angle_gamma   90.00
#
_symmetry.space_group_name_H-M   'P 1'
#
loop_
_entity.id
_entity.type
_entity.pdbx_description
1 polymer ?
#
loop_
_entity_poly.entity_id
_entity_poly.type
_entity_poly.pdbx_seq_one_letter_code
_entity_poly.pdbx_strand_id
1 'polypeptide(L)'
;MAVEPPWLSELLTNFHERDVHQNHGYDVVFRNYATILDRMLKLHDECAQLHKTNKLLQKENQTLAVKAELGNPVDSQDTRDKLFRLQEEVTELHREKGRLATDVITLTKTVQTKDQVVQKQAKSIVRLEEIVRDLQERNRICLSELSEVKNANQVLLDEQAATMLTVQSVESKNRLLEEDNAKLIRQIRILQREVEDLKNFESDVKLRLRREAVQRGLLDAAAAQVNIDGQTAEASSSFAVATVPSKAQAKVDLPEDVNCVRFSPSGLLFCSGGLDRKVSVWKVVNDRCELQAALVGCNAGVSAVDFNPHETMVLGASSDFACRVWTLSDNRLKINLTGHSERVLAARFMGDSNRVVTTSVDRTIKVNPSTFLFSR
;
A
#
# COMPACT_ATOMS: atom_id res chain seq x y z
N MET A 1 -53.99 -27.28 4.33
CA MET A 1 -53.46 -26.34 5.33
C MET A 1 -52.02 -26.07 4.96
N ALA A 2 -51.75 -24.95 4.28
CA ALA A 2 -50.38 -24.57 3.91
C ALA A 2 -49.67 -24.10 5.18
N VAL A 3 -48.57 -24.78 5.52
CA VAL A 3 -47.72 -24.43 6.67
C VAL A 3 -46.95 -23.18 6.28
N GLU A 4 -47.19 -22.07 6.97
CA GLU A 4 -46.47 -20.83 6.75
C GLU A 4 -44.96 -21.03 7.00
N PRO A 5 -44.09 -20.37 6.22
CA PRO A 5 -42.66 -20.57 6.35
C PRO A 5 -42.14 -19.97 7.66
N PRO A 6 -41.21 -20.65 8.36
CA PRO A 6 -40.78 -20.29 9.72
C PRO A 6 -40.17 -18.88 9.85
N TRP A 7 -39.60 -18.35 8.78
CA TRP A 7 -39.07 -16.99 8.76
C TRP A 7 -40.18 -15.93 8.86
N LEU A 8 -41.39 -16.21 8.37
CA LEU A 8 -42.52 -15.28 8.43
C LEU A 8 -43.05 -15.18 9.87
N SER A 9 -43.14 -16.31 10.58
CA SER A 9 -43.50 -16.31 11.99
C SER A 9 -42.48 -15.55 12.84
N GLU A 10 -41.18 -15.71 12.56
CA GLU A 10 -40.10 -15.03 13.28
C GLU A 10 -40.06 -13.52 12.99
N LEU A 11 -40.40 -13.12 11.77
CA LEU A 11 -40.53 -11.71 11.40
C LEU A 11 -41.73 -11.06 12.09
N LEU A 12 -42.86 -11.77 12.16
CA LEU A 12 -44.08 -11.31 12.82
C LEU A 12 -43.88 -11.18 14.33
N THR A 13 -43.18 -12.12 14.98
CA THR A 13 -42.84 -12.01 16.41
C THR A 13 -41.93 -10.82 16.67
N ASN A 14 -40.90 -10.60 15.84
CA ASN A 14 -40.02 -9.44 15.96
C ASN A 14 -40.77 -8.11 15.77
N PHE A 15 -41.71 -8.04 14.83
CA PHE A 15 -42.57 -6.86 14.68
C PHE A 15 -43.46 -6.63 15.89
N HIS A 16 -44.03 -7.70 16.44
CA HIS A 16 -44.87 -7.62 17.63
C HIS A 16 -44.08 -7.17 18.86
N GLU A 17 -42.88 -7.73 19.08
CA GLU A 17 -41.98 -7.31 20.17
C GLU A 17 -41.55 -5.86 20.03
N ARG A 18 -41.24 -5.42 18.80
CA ARG A 18 -40.92 -4.02 18.53
C ARG A 18 -42.10 -3.11 18.82
N ASP A 19 -43.30 -3.51 18.42
CA ASP A 19 -44.53 -2.73 18.63
C ASP A 19 -44.88 -2.65 20.12
N VAL A 20 -44.72 -3.73 20.87
CA VAL A 20 -44.86 -3.74 22.35
C VAL A 20 -43.83 -2.82 23.00
N HIS A 21 -42.56 -2.88 22.61
CA HIS A 21 -41.51 -2.01 23.15
C HIS A 21 -41.74 -0.52 22.83
N GLN A 22 -42.21 -0.21 21.62
CA GLN A 22 -42.49 1.16 21.21
C GLN A 22 -43.77 1.71 21.88
N ASN A 23 -44.81 0.88 22.05
CA ASN A 23 -46.07 1.30 22.66
C ASN A 23 -46.03 1.35 24.19
N HIS A 24 -45.11 0.62 24.85
CA HIS A 24 -44.99 0.61 26.30
C HIS A 24 -44.79 2.00 26.93
N GLY A 25 -44.04 2.88 26.26
CA GLY A 25 -43.84 4.26 26.71
C GLY A 25 -45.13 5.10 26.62
N TYR A 26 -45.98 4.83 25.64
CA TYR A 26 -47.25 5.52 25.44
C TYR A 26 -48.36 5.02 26.36
N ASP A 27 -48.32 3.76 26.81
CA ASP A 27 -49.30 3.21 27.76
C ASP A 27 -49.37 3.99 29.09
N VAL A 28 -48.24 4.50 29.55
CA VAL A 28 -48.18 5.35 30.75
C VAL A 28 -48.84 6.70 30.47
N VAL A 29 -48.62 7.26 29.29
CA VAL A 29 -49.24 8.53 28.85
C VAL A 29 -50.75 8.37 28.71
N PHE A 30 -51.23 7.29 28.09
CA PHE A 30 -52.66 7.03 27.93
C PHE A 30 -53.37 6.79 29.27
N ARG A 31 -52.74 6.05 30.20
CA ARG A 31 -53.28 5.88 31.56
C ARG A 31 -53.34 7.21 32.33
N ASN A 32 -52.30 8.02 32.24
CA ASN A 32 -52.28 9.35 32.86
C ASN A 32 -53.34 10.27 32.24
N TYR A 33 -53.52 10.23 30.92
CA TYR A 33 -54.56 10.99 30.24
C TYR A 33 -55.97 10.55 30.67
N ALA A 34 -56.22 9.24 30.75
CA ALA A 34 -57.51 8.70 31.20
C ALA A 34 -57.83 9.10 32.65
N THR A 35 -56.85 9.05 33.56
CA THR A 35 -57.05 9.47 34.96
C THR A 35 -57.29 10.98 35.10
N ILE A 36 -56.60 11.81 34.30
CA ILE A 36 -56.85 13.26 34.26
C ILE A 36 -58.26 13.53 33.74
N LEU A 37 -58.70 12.81 32.70
CA LEU A 37 -60.03 12.96 32.10
C LEU A 37 -61.14 12.58 33.09
N ASP A 38 -60.97 11.48 33.82
CA ASP A 38 -61.90 11.08 34.89
C ASP A 38 -61.98 12.13 36.02
N ARG A 39 -60.84 12.72 36.41
CA ARG A 39 -60.80 13.78 37.42
C ARG A 39 -61.44 15.08 36.94
N MET A 40 -61.28 15.42 35.66
CA MET A 40 -61.95 16.55 35.02
C MET A 40 -63.47 16.38 35.01
N LEU A 41 -63.96 15.18 34.69
CA LEU A 41 -65.39 14.87 34.71
C LEU A 41 -65.96 14.98 36.14
N LYS A 42 -65.27 14.43 37.15
CA LYS A 42 -65.67 14.57 38.56
C LYS A 42 -65.76 16.02 39.02
N LEU A 43 -64.75 16.84 38.70
CA LEU A 43 -64.76 18.27 39.01
C LEU A 43 -65.88 19.02 38.28
N HIS A 44 -66.19 18.64 37.04
CA HIS A 44 -67.29 19.22 36.29
C HIS A 44 -68.65 18.91 36.95
N ASP A 45 -68.85 17.67 37.39
CA ASP A 45 -70.06 17.25 38.12
C ASP A 45 -70.19 17.98 39.47
N GLU A 46 -69.10 18.11 40.23
CA GLU A 46 -69.06 18.88 41.48
C GLU A 46 -69.41 20.36 41.24
N CYS A 47 -68.86 20.98 40.19
CA CYS A 47 -69.19 22.35 39.81
C CYS A 47 -70.67 22.49 39.41
N ALA A 48 -71.22 21.53 38.67
CA ALA A 48 -72.62 21.51 38.29
C ALA A 48 -73.54 21.35 39.51
N GLN A 49 -73.15 20.53 40.50
CA GLN A 49 -73.86 20.39 41.77
C GLN A 49 -73.82 21.68 42.59
N LEU A 50 -72.64 22.28 42.77
CA LEU A 50 -72.48 23.56 43.47
C LEU A 50 -73.26 24.71 42.80
N HIS A 51 -73.37 24.67 41.48
CA HIS A 51 -74.18 25.63 40.74
C HIS A 51 -75.69 25.42 40.96
N LYS A 52 -76.15 24.17 41.06
CA LYS A 52 -77.54 23.84 41.41
C LYS A 52 -77.88 24.25 42.84
N THR A 53 -77.00 23.97 43.80
CA THR A 53 -77.21 24.35 45.20
C THR A 53 -77.21 25.87 45.37
N ASN A 54 -76.31 26.60 44.69
CA ASN A 54 -76.34 28.07 44.68
C ASN A 54 -77.65 28.62 44.11
N LYS A 55 -78.16 28.07 43.00
CA LYS A 55 -79.47 28.47 42.47
C LYS A 55 -80.62 28.18 43.42
N LEU A 56 -80.55 27.07 44.17
CA LEU A 56 -81.54 26.73 45.18
C LEU A 56 -81.51 27.73 46.35
N LEU A 57 -80.32 28.00 46.88
CA LEU A 57 -80.09 28.99 47.94
C LEU A 57 -80.47 30.40 47.49
N GLN A 58 -80.23 30.78 46.23
CA GLN A 58 -80.71 32.05 45.68
C GLN A 58 -82.23 32.14 45.65
N LYS A 59 -82.92 31.06 45.28
CA LYS A 59 -84.39 31.01 45.35
C LYS A 59 -84.88 31.05 46.78
N GLU A 60 -84.24 30.33 47.70
CA GLU A 60 -84.57 30.39 49.13
C GLU A 60 -84.38 31.82 49.67
N ASN A 61 -83.26 32.47 49.37
CA ASN A 61 -83.02 33.87 49.73
C ASN A 61 -84.05 34.83 49.12
N GLN A 62 -84.47 34.62 47.87
CA GLN A 62 -85.57 35.39 47.27
C GLN A 62 -86.89 35.16 48.00
N THR A 63 -87.20 33.92 48.39
CA THR A 63 -88.42 33.63 49.17
C THR A 63 -88.36 34.13 50.61
N LEU A 64 -87.16 34.15 51.22
CA LEU A 64 -86.91 34.77 52.52
C LEU A 64 -86.98 36.29 52.44
N ALA A 65 -86.53 36.91 51.35
CA ALA A 65 -86.70 38.35 51.10
C ALA A 65 -88.19 38.72 50.95
N VAL A 66 -88.97 37.92 50.23
CA VAL A 66 -90.43 38.10 50.13
C VAL A 66 -91.13 37.86 51.48
N LYS A 67 -90.64 36.91 52.30
CA LYS A 67 -91.13 36.73 53.69
C LYS A 67 -90.73 37.88 54.62
N ALA A 68 -89.59 38.52 54.40
CA ALA A 68 -89.15 39.70 55.14
C ALA A 68 -89.98 40.95 54.79
N GLU A 69 -90.54 41.03 53.58
CA GLU A 69 -91.51 42.08 53.20
C GLU A 69 -92.90 41.90 53.83
N LEU A 70 -93.20 40.73 54.41
CA LEU A 70 -94.51 40.38 55.02
C LEU A 70 -94.42 39.99 56.52
N GLY A 71 -93.28 40.25 57.18
CA GLY A 71 -93.06 39.90 58.59
C GLY A 71 -92.58 41.10 59.41
N ASN A 72 -93.16 41.25 60.61
CA ASN A 72 -92.74 42.19 61.67
C ASN A 72 -91.21 42.22 61.86
N PRO A 73 -90.65 43.34 62.35
CA PRO A 73 -89.20 43.51 62.50
C PRO A 73 -88.67 42.51 63.52
N VAL A 74 -88.19 41.37 63.04
CA VAL A 74 -87.42 40.40 63.82
C VAL A 74 -86.03 41.01 64.06
N ASP A 75 -85.56 40.92 65.30
CA ASP A 75 -84.41 41.58 65.92
C ASP A 75 -83.33 42.14 64.97
N SER A 76 -83.15 43.46 65.07
CA SER A 76 -82.11 44.24 64.38
C SER A 76 -80.67 43.93 64.83
N GLN A 77 -80.49 43.00 65.77
CA GLN A 77 -79.21 42.56 66.30
C GLN A 77 -78.72 41.29 65.58
N ASP A 78 -79.56 40.25 65.45
CA ASP A 78 -79.23 38.99 64.77
C ASP A 78 -78.92 39.18 63.27
N THR A 79 -79.62 40.12 62.63
CA THR A 79 -79.39 40.48 61.23
C THR A 79 -78.07 41.24 61.05
N ARG A 80 -77.71 42.11 62.00
CA ARG A 80 -76.42 42.82 62.02
C ARG A 80 -75.25 41.87 62.28
N ASP A 81 -75.40 40.92 63.20
CA ASP A 81 -74.37 39.93 63.52
C ASP A 81 -74.10 39.00 62.33
N LYS A 82 -75.14 38.59 61.60
CA LYS A 82 -74.99 37.85 60.34
C LYS A 82 -74.29 38.67 59.26
N LEU A 83 -74.63 39.96 59.16
CA LEU A 83 -73.99 40.87 58.19
C LEU A 83 -72.49 41.04 58.49
N PHE A 84 -72.12 41.12 59.78
CA PHE A 84 -70.72 41.21 60.20
C PHE A 84 -69.94 39.92 59.90
N ARG A 85 -70.53 38.74 60.17
CA ARG A 85 -69.90 37.44 59.83
C ARG A 85 -69.70 37.28 58.32
N LEU A 86 -70.69 37.66 57.52
CA LEU A 86 -70.57 37.64 56.06
C LEU A 86 -69.50 38.62 55.56
N GLN A 87 -69.38 39.79 56.19
CA GLN A 87 -68.32 40.75 55.87
C GLN A 87 -66.94 40.17 56.18
N GLU A 88 -66.76 39.52 57.33
CA GLU A 88 -65.52 38.85 57.73
C GLU A 88 -65.16 37.73 56.74
N GLU A 89 -66.12 36.87 56.40
CA GLU A 89 -65.97 35.79 55.42
C GLU A 89 -65.58 36.34 54.02
N VAL A 90 -66.18 37.45 53.58
CA VAL A 90 -65.80 38.13 52.32
C VAL A 90 -64.36 38.67 52.39
N THR A 91 -63.91 39.18 53.54
CA THR A 91 -62.52 39.63 53.67
C THR A 91 -61.52 38.47 53.68
N GLU A 92 -61.88 37.34 54.30
CA GLU A 92 -61.07 36.12 54.26
C GLU A 92 -60.97 35.55 52.84
N LEU A 93 -62.09 35.49 52.10
CA LEU A 93 -62.12 35.08 50.70
C LEU A 93 -61.27 36.00 49.80
N HIS A 94 -61.26 37.31 50.05
CA HIS A 94 -60.37 38.22 49.32
C HIS A 94 -58.89 37.98 49.63
N ARG A 95 -58.53 37.69 50.90
CA ARG A 95 -57.16 37.31 51.28
C ARG A 95 -56.74 36.00 50.61
N GLU A 96 -57.61 34.99 50.63
CA GLU A 96 -57.37 33.73 49.93
C GLU A 96 -57.21 33.91 48.43
N LYS A 97 -58.08 34.71 47.79
CA LYS A 97 -57.96 35.06 46.37
C LYS A 97 -56.62 35.74 46.07
N GLY A 98 -56.15 36.63 46.94
CA GLY A 98 -54.84 37.27 46.83
C GLY A 98 -53.69 36.26 46.89
N ARG A 99 -53.75 35.31 47.83
CA ARG A 99 -52.78 34.22 47.96
C ARG A 99 -52.76 33.31 46.72
N LEU A 100 -53.94 32.89 46.26
CA LEU A 100 -54.07 32.08 45.04
C LEU A 100 -53.53 32.82 43.80
N ALA A 101 -53.76 34.13 43.71
CA ALA A 101 -53.20 34.94 42.62
C ALA A 101 -51.66 34.98 42.67
N THR A 102 -51.05 35.12 43.85
CA THR A 102 -49.59 35.03 43.98
C THR A 102 -49.05 33.65 43.63
N ASP A 103 -49.75 32.58 44.04
CA ASP A 103 -49.37 31.20 43.72
C ASP A 103 -49.45 30.95 42.21
N VAL A 104 -50.48 31.45 41.53
CA VAL A 104 -50.58 31.37 40.06
C VAL A 104 -49.43 32.08 39.37
N ILE A 105 -49.02 33.26 39.84
CA ILE A 105 -47.87 33.99 39.25
C ILE A 105 -46.58 33.20 39.43
N THR A 106 -46.32 32.67 40.64
CA THR A 106 -45.11 31.89 40.90
C THR A 106 -45.10 30.61 40.07
N LEU A 107 -46.21 29.87 40.00
CA LEU A 107 -46.35 28.68 39.16
C LEU A 107 -46.12 29.02 37.68
N THR A 108 -46.71 30.10 37.18
CA THR A 108 -46.51 30.56 35.79
C THR A 108 -45.03 30.83 35.50
N LYS A 109 -44.32 31.48 36.44
CA LYS A 109 -42.87 31.70 36.31
C LYS A 109 -42.10 30.39 36.31
N THR A 110 -42.46 29.42 37.16
CA THR A 110 -41.81 28.10 37.18
C THR A 110 -42.02 27.34 35.88
N VAL A 111 -43.23 27.38 35.32
CA VAL A 111 -43.56 26.76 34.02
C VAL A 111 -42.72 27.38 32.92
N GLN A 112 -42.65 28.71 32.84
CA GLN A 112 -41.80 29.40 31.86
C GLN A 112 -40.32 29.01 31.98
N THR A 113 -39.78 28.91 33.20
CA THR A 113 -38.38 28.46 33.38
C THR A 113 -38.17 27.01 32.96
N LYS A 114 -39.14 26.12 33.24
CA LYS A 114 -39.08 24.72 32.80
C LYS A 114 -39.18 24.60 31.28
N ASP A 115 -40.05 25.37 30.64
CA ASP A 115 -40.18 25.40 29.19
C ASP A 115 -38.86 25.82 28.51
N GLN A 116 -38.16 26.81 29.07
CA GLN A 116 -36.84 27.20 28.57
C GLN A 116 -35.80 26.07 28.69
N VAL A 117 -35.82 25.30 29.79
CA VAL A 117 -34.93 24.15 29.97
C VAL A 117 -35.27 23.04 28.97
N VAL A 118 -36.55 22.71 28.81
CA VAL A 118 -37.03 21.71 27.84
C VAL A 118 -36.63 22.11 26.42
N GLN A 119 -36.78 23.38 26.04
CA GLN A 119 -36.33 23.87 24.72
C GLN A 119 -34.81 23.75 24.52
N LYS A 120 -34.00 24.04 25.55
CA LYS A 120 -32.55 23.85 25.48
C LYS A 120 -32.17 22.38 25.33
N GLN A 121 -32.81 21.50 26.10
CA GLN A 121 -32.59 20.06 26.03
C GLN A 121 -33.01 19.50 24.66
N ALA A 122 -34.17 19.91 24.13
CA ALA A 122 -34.63 19.51 22.80
C ALA A 122 -33.61 19.87 21.70
N LYS A 123 -33.04 21.08 21.75
CA LYS A 123 -31.97 21.48 20.82
C LYS A 123 -30.71 20.63 20.97
N SER A 124 -30.36 20.23 22.18
CA SER A 124 -29.22 19.35 22.42
C SER A 124 -29.46 17.94 21.89
N ILE A 125 -30.68 17.41 22.03
CA ILE A 125 -31.08 16.09 21.53
C ILE A 125 -30.93 16.06 20.00
N VAL A 126 -31.47 17.05 19.29
CA VAL A 126 -31.36 17.13 17.82
C VAL A 126 -29.90 17.14 17.35
N ARG A 127 -29.02 17.89 18.03
CA ARG A 127 -27.58 17.89 17.71
C ARG A 127 -26.93 16.52 17.94
N LEU A 128 -27.28 15.84 19.02
CA LEU A 128 -26.76 14.50 19.30
C LEU A 128 -27.27 13.48 18.27
N GLU A 129 -28.52 13.58 17.84
CA GLU A 129 -29.10 12.75 16.78
C GLU A 129 -28.44 12.97 15.41
N GLU A 130 -28.01 14.20 15.10
CA GLU A 130 -27.18 14.49 13.91
C GLU A 130 -25.82 13.81 14.02
N ILE A 131 -25.13 13.96 15.16
CA ILE A 131 -23.82 13.32 15.37
C ILE A 131 -23.91 11.80 15.29
N VAL A 132 -24.97 11.19 15.88
CA VAL A 132 -25.19 9.74 15.82
C VAL A 132 -25.41 9.29 14.37
N ARG A 133 -26.19 10.02 13.57
CA ARG A 133 -26.38 9.71 12.15
C ARG A 133 -25.07 9.80 11.35
N ASP A 134 -24.28 10.84 11.58
CA ASP A 134 -22.96 11.00 10.93
C ASP A 134 -22.01 9.86 11.30
N LEU A 135 -21.97 9.46 12.57
CA LEU A 135 -21.15 8.33 13.03
C LEU A 135 -21.63 6.99 12.47
N GLN A 136 -22.94 6.79 12.35
CA GLN A 136 -23.51 5.60 11.72
C GLN A 136 -23.13 5.51 10.24
N GLU A 137 -23.17 6.62 9.51
CA GLU A 137 -22.78 6.63 8.09
C GLU A 137 -21.28 6.38 7.91
N ARG A 138 -20.42 6.99 8.76
CA ARG A 138 -18.99 6.69 8.76
C ARG A 138 -18.70 5.23 9.08
N ASN A 139 -19.38 4.65 10.06
CA ASN A 139 -19.25 3.22 10.37
C ASN A 139 -19.68 2.34 9.18
N ARG A 140 -20.75 2.70 8.48
CA ARG A 140 -21.20 1.99 7.28
C ARG A 140 -20.13 2.02 6.17
N ILE A 141 -19.53 3.18 5.93
CA ILE A 141 -18.46 3.34 4.95
C ILE A 141 -17.23 2.51 5.34
N CYS A 142 -16.76 2.62 6.60
CA CYS A 142 -15.61 1.84 7.06
C CYS A 142 -15.86 0.32 6.98
N LEU A 143 -17.09 -0.16 7.21
CA LEU A 143 -17.43 -1.58 7.03
C LEU A 143 -17.38 -2.00 5.56
N SER A 144 -17.79 -1.13 4.64
CA SER A 144 -17.67 -1.37 3.19
C SER A 144 -16.19 -1.47 2.79
N GLU A 145 -15.38 -0.49 3.18
CA GLU A 145 -13.93 -0.49 2.92
C GLU A 145 -13.24 -1.73 3.51
N LEU A 146 -13.62 -2.13 4.72
CA LEU A 146 -13.10 -3.35 5.34
C LEU A 146 -13.46 -4.60 4.54
N SER A 147 -14.67 -4.66 3.96
CA SER A 147 -15.09 -5.77 3.11
C SER A 147 -14.32 -5.81 1.78
N GLU A 148 -14.05 -4.65 1.18
CA GLU A 148 -13.25 -4.53 -0.04
C GLU A 148 -11.80 -4.97 0.20
N VAL A 149 -11.19 -4.52 1.31
CA VAL A 149 -9.83 -4.94 1.69
C VAL A 149 -9.76 -6.44 1.96
N LYS A 150 -10.78 -7.03 2.60
CA LYS A 150 -10.85 -8.49 2.79
C LYS A 150 -10.92 -9.24 1.46
N ASN A 151 -11.74 -8.76 0.51
CA ASN A 151 -11.84 -9.37 -0.81
C ASN A 151 -10.52 -9.25 -1.59
N ALA A 152 -9.87 -8.09 -1.55
CA ALA A 152 -8.57 -7.88 -2.19
C ALA A 152 -7.49 -8.81 -1.61
N ASN A 153 -7.46 -8.97 -0.28
CA ASN A 153 -6.55 -9.91 0.38
C ASN A 153 -6.81 -11.37 -0.05
N GLN A 154 -8.08 -11.76 -0.20
CA GLN A 154 -8.40 -13.11 -0.69
C GLN A 154 -7.89 -13.34 -2.12
N VAL A 155 -8.06 -12.36 -3.01
CA VAL A 155 -7.54 -12.43 -4.38
C VAL A 155 -6.01 -12.55 -4.39
N LEU A 156 -5.31 -11.79 -3.55
CA LEU A 156 -3.85 -11.88 -3.42
C LEU A 156 -3.40 -13.26 -2.93
N LEU A 157 -4.13 -13.88 -1.99
CA LEU A 157 -3.84 -15.24 -1.53
C LEU A 157 -4.03 -16.27 -2.65
N ASP A 158 -5.09 -16.11 -3.45
CA ASP A 158 -5.36 -17.00 -4.60
C ASP A 158 -4.29 -16.84 -5.69
N GLU A 159 -3.86 -15.62 -5.98
CA GLU A 159 -2.74 -15.32 -6.90
C GLU A 159 -1.41 -15.89 -6.38
N GLN A 160 -1.15 -15.78 -5.07
CA GLN A 160 0.02 -16.37 -4.43
C GLN A 160 0.01 -17.90 -4.57
N ALA A 161 -1.15 -18.54 -4.37
CA ALA A 161 -1.30 -19.97 -4.54
C ALA A 161 -1.07 -20.39 -6.01
N ALA A 162 -1.63 -19.65 -6.96
CA ALA A 162 -1.43 -19.90 -8.39
C ALA A 162 0.04 -19.76 -8.80
N THR A 163 0.72 -18.68 -8.39
CA THR A 163 2.13 -18.47 -8.69
C THR A 163 3.00 -19.56 -8.08
N MET A 164 2.73 -19.99 -6.84
CA MET A 164 3.44 -21.10 -6.20
C MET A 164 3.34 -22.41 -7.02
N LEU A 165 2.16 -22.75 -7.53
CA LEU A 165 1.98 -23.91 -8.40
C LEU A 165 2.78 -23.80 -9.70
N THR A 166 2.81 -22.61 -10.31
CA THR A 166 3.61 -22.39 -11.52
C THR A 166 5.11 -22.52 -11.26
N VAL A 167 5.59 -22.00 -10.13
CA VAL A 167 7.00 -22.13 -9.71
C VAL A 167 7.35 -23.59 -9.50
N GLN A 168 6.54 -24.35 -8.76
CA GLN A 168 6.75 -25.80 -8.58
C GLN A 168 6.77 -26.56 -9.91
N SER A 169 5.89 -26.20 -10.85
CA SER A 169 5.90 -26.79 -12.20
C SER A 169 7.20 -26.49 -12.94
N VAL A 170 7.68 -25.25 -12.92
CA VAL A 170 8.93 -24.84 -13.56
C VAL A 170 10.14 -25.49 -12.90
N GLU A 171 10.18 -25.57 -11.57
CA GLU A 171 11.24 -26.26 -10.83
C GLU A 171 11.32 -27.74 -11.20
N SER A 172 10.18 -28.43 -11.33
CA SER A 172 10.18 -29.83 -11.75
C SER A 172 10.74 -30.01 -13.16
N LYS A 173 10.40 -29.11 -14.10
CA LYS A 173 10.96 -29.10 -15.46
C LYS A 173 12.45 -28.81 -15.46
N ASN A 174 12.92 -27.87 -14.65
CA ASN A 174 14.35 -27.56 -14.53
C ASN A 174 15.14 -28.75 -14.00
N ARG A 175 14.62 -29.47 -12.99
CA ARG A 175 15.26 -30.70 -12.49
C ARG A 175 15.41 -31.76 -13.59
N LEU A 176 14.37 -31.97 -14.40
CA LEU A 176 14.43 -32.91 -15.53
C LEU A 176 15.47 -32.48 -16.57
N LEU A 177 15.53 -31.18 -16.90
CA LEU A 177 16.54 -30.64 -17.82
C LEU A 177 17.96 -30.77 -17.27
N GLU A 178 18.16 -30.58 -15.97
CA GLU A 178 19.45 -30.79 -15.31
C GLU A 178 19.89 -32.26 -15.38
N GLU A 179 18.98 -33.21 -15.16
CA GLU A 179 19.25 -34.64 -15.29
C GLU A 179 19.65 -35.01 -16.73
N ASP A 180 18.94 -34.49 -17.72
CA ASP A 180 19.23 -34.75 -19.13
C ASP A 180 20.55 -34.10 -19.57
N ASN A 181 20.84 -32.86 -19.14
CA ASN A 181 22.13 -32.22 -19.34
C ASN A 181 23.27 -33.04 -18.70
N ALA A 182 23.06 -33.59 -17.50
CA ALA A 182 24.05 -34.45 -16.85
C ALA A 182 24.26 -35.78 -17.61
N LYS A 183 23.23 -36.35 -18.25
CA LYS A 183 23.38 -37.51 -19.14
C LYS A 183 24.19 -37.16 -20.39
N LEU A 184 23.88 -36.03 -21.03
CA LEU A 184 24.60 -35.56 -22.23
C LEU A 184 26.08 -35.27 -21.92
N ILE A 185 26.38 -34.61 -20.81
CA ILE A 185 27.78 -34.36 -20.37
C ILE A 185 28.51 -35.69 -20.14
N ARG A 186 27.85 -36.69 -19.56
CA ARG A 186 28.44 -38.03 -19.39
C ARG A 186 28.74 -38.68 -20.74
N GLN A 187 27.81 -38.63 -21.69
CA GLN A 187 28.02 -39.16 -23.04
C GLN A 187 29.16 -38.45 -23.77
N ILE A 188 29.22 -37.12 -23.71
CA ILE A 188 30.31 -36.33 -24.29
C ILE A 188 31.66 -36.74 -23.71
N ARG A 189 31.75 -36.94 -22.39
CA ARG A 189 33.01 -37.40 -21.75
C ARG A 189 33.43 -38.79 -22.21
N ILE A 190 32.49 -39.70 -22.44
CA ILE A 190 32.79 -41.04 -22.97
C ILE A 190 33.33 -40.92 -24.38
N LEU A 191 32.64 -40.20 -25.26
CA LEU A 191 33.06 -39.97 -26.64
C LEU A 191 34.42 -39.27 -26.73
N GLN A 192 34.70 -38.31 -25.83
CA GLN A 192 36.00 -37.64 -25.77
C GLN A 192 37.14 -38.62 -25.46
N ARG A 193 36.93 -39.55 -24.51
CA ARG A 193 37.92 -40.59 -24.21
C ARG A 193 38.15 -41.52 -25.41
N GLU A 194 37.07 -41.96 -26.06
CA GLU A 194 37.17 -42.80 -27.25
C GLU A 194 37.96 -42.10 -28.38
N VAL A 195 37.73 -40.79 -28.58
CA VAL A 195 38.48 -39.99 -29.56
C VAL A 195 39.96 -39.86 -29.17
N GLU A 196 40.27 -39.68 -27.88
CA GLU A 196 41.65 -39.64 -27.39
C GLU A 196 42.36 -40.99 -27.58
N ASP A 197 41.69 -42.10 -27.28
CA ASP A 197 42.22 -43.45 -27.49
C ASP A 197 42.51 -43.72 -28.98
N LEU A 198 41.60 -43.31 -29.87
CA LEU A 198 41.80 -43.41 -31.32
C LEU A 198 42.97 -42.55 -31.82
N LYS A 199 43.13 -41.33 -31.28
CA LYS A 199 44.28 -40.45 -31.61
C LYS A 199 45.61 -41.03 -31.14
N ASN A 200 45.64 -41.63 -29.95
CA ASN A 200 46.82 -42.31 -29.42
C ASN A 200 47.18 -43.50 -30.30
N PHE A 201 46.19 -44.31 -30.68
CA PHE A 201 46.39 -45.43 -31.60
C PHE A 201 46.93 -44.98 -32.97
N GLU A 202 46.35 -43.93 -33.57
CA GLU A 202 46.83 -43.37 -34.84
C GLU A 202 48.27 -42.85 -34.72
N SER A 203 48.60 -42.20 -33.59
CA SER A 203 49.95 -41.69 -33.31
C SER A 203 50.97 -42.82 -33.19
N ASP A 204 50.62 -43.91 -32.50
CA ASP A 204 51.46 -45.10 -32.39
C ASP A 204 51.71 -45.75 -33.76
N VAL A 205 50.67 -45.87 -34.60
CA VAL A 205 50.82 -46.39 -35.97
C VAL A 205 51.73 -45.50 -36.81
N LYS A 206 51.54 -44.17 -36.78
CA LYS A 206 52.42 -43.21 -37.47
C LYS A 206 53.86 -43.30 -36.98
N LEU A 207 54.08 -43.47 -35.69
CA LEU A 207 55.41 -43.61 -35.11
C LEU A 207 56.09 -44.90 -35.59
N ARG A 208 55.38 -46.03 -35.65
CA ARG A 208 55.90 -47.29 -36.21
C ARG A 208 56.29 -47.13 -37.68
N LEU A 209 55.40 -46.55 -38.50
CA LEU A 209 55.68 -46.29 -39.91
C LEU A 209 56.91 -45.38 -40.10
N ARG A 210 57.06 -44.33 -39.28
CA ARG A 210 58.26 -43.47 -39.30
C ARG A 210 59.53 -44.23 -38.91
N ARG A 211 59.48 -45.07 -37.88
CA ARG A 211 60.62 -45.90 -37.46
C ARG A 211 61.05 -46.84 -38.58
N GLU A 212 60.10 -47.52 -39.21
CA GLU A 212 60.37 -48.39 -40.37
C GLU A 212 60.95 -47.59 -41.56
N ALA A 213 60.41 -46.41 -41.86
CA ALA A 213 60.92 -45.56 -42.93
C ALA A 213 62.35 -45.07 -42.66
N VAL A 214 62.66 -44.65 -41.43
CA VAL A 214 64.02 -44.27 -41.01
C VAL A 214 64.96 -45.46 -41.10
N GLN A 215 64.53 -46.65 -40.65
CA GLN A 215 65.33 -47.86 -40.75
C GLN A 215 65.64 -48.23 -42.21
N ARG A 216 64.65 -48.14 -43.11
CA ARG A 216 64.87 -48.32 -44.55
C ARG A 216 65.81 -47.25 -45.12
N GLY A 217 65.62 -45.99 -44.75
CA GLY A 217 66.48 -44.88 -45.18
C GLY A 217 67.92 -45.00 -44.70
N LEU A 218 68.16 -45.51 -43.48
CA LEU A 218 69.51 -45.79 -42.98
C LEU A 218 70.16 -46.96 -43.72
N LEU A 219 69.40 -48.00 -44.06
CA LEU A 219 69.90 -49.10 -44.89
C LEU A 219 70.26 -48.62 -46.30
N ASP A 220 69.44 -47.74 -46.88
CA ASP A 220 69.69 -47.14 -48.19
C ASP A 220 70.88 -46.16 -48.16
N ALA A 221 70.97 -45.31 -47.12
CA ALA A 221 72.10 -44.41 -46.92
C ALA A 221 73.42 -45.13 -46.62
N ALA A 222 73.38 -46.29 -45.95
CA ALA A 222 74.56 -47.14 -45.77
C ALA A 222 75.01 -47.82 -47.08
N ALA A 223 74.11 -47.98 -48.05
CA ALA A 223 74.42 -48.46 -49.40
C ALA A 223 74.88 -47.34 -50.35
N ALA A 224 74.63 -46.07 -50.03
CA ALA A 224 75.00 -44.91 -50.82
C ALA A 224 76.41 -44.38 -50.46
N GLN A 225 77.27 -44.19 -51.46
CA GLN A 225 78.51 -43.43 -51.30
C GLN A 225 78.19 -41.92 -51.23
N VAL A 226 78.72 -41.24 -50.21
CA VAL A 226 78.45 -39.83 -49.90
C VAL A 226 79.20 -38.89 -50.85
N ASN A 227 78.46 -37.98 -51.48
CA ASN A 227 78.99 -36.72 -52.01
C ASN A 227 78.29 -35.56 -51.28
N ILE A 228 79.05 -34.68 -50.67
CA ILE A 228 78.54 -33.58 -49.82
C ILE A 228 78.22 -32.39 -50.72
N ASP A 229 76.95 -32.02 -50.81
CA ASP A 229 76.55 -30.67 -51.20
C ASP A 229 75.55 -30.13 -50.20
N GLY A 230 75.95 -29.07 -49.51
CA GLY A 230 75.17 -28.39 -48.50
C GLY A 230 74.09 -27.54 -49.12
N GLN A 231 72.91 -27.52 -48.48
CA GLN A 231 72.01 -26.38 -48.51
C GLN A 231 71.14 -26.41 -47.24
N THR A 232 71.41 -25.44 -46.38
CA THR A 232 70.60 -25.07 -45.22
C THR A 232 69.36 -24.32 -45.70
N ALA A 233 68.17 -24.86 -45.42
CA ALA A 233 66.90 -24.15 -45.61
C ALA A 233 66.42 -23.60 -44.26
N GLU A 234 66.41 -22.27 -44.17
CA GLU A 234 65.87 -21.48 -43.08
C GLU A 234 64.35 -21.69 -42.96
N ALA A 235 63.87 -21.93 -41.74
CA ALA A 235 62.46 -21.82 -41.39
C ALA A 235 62.31 -20.69 -40.36
N SER A 236 61.96 -19.50 -40.85
CA SER A 236 61.56 -18.38 -40.02
C SER A 236 60.20 -18.68 -39.37
N SER A 237 60.20 -19.02 -38.08
CA SER A 237 58.99 -18.99 -37.26
C SER A 237 58.96 -17.68 -36.49
N SER A 238 57.93 -16.86 -36.76
CA SER A 238 57.64 -15.64 -36.02
C SER A 238 57.15 -16.01 -34.62
N PHE A 239 58.07 -16.14 -33.67
CA PHE A 239 57.73 -16.17 -32.25
C PHE A 239 57.27 -14.77 -31.83
N ALA A 240 55.97 -14.63 -31.54
CA ALA A 240 55.47 -13.48 -30.78
C ALA A 240 56.04 -13.57 -29.37
N VAL A 241 57.11 -12.81 -29.09
CA VAL A 241 57.72 -12.76 -27.76
C VAL A 241 56.83 -11.91 -26.86
N ALA A 242 55.99 -12.56 -26.05
CA ALA A 242 55.24 -11.92 -24.97
C ALA A 242 56.23 -11.51 -23.87
N THR A 243 56.61 -10.23 -23.85
CA THR A 243 57.51 -9.68 -22.83
C THR A 243 56.68 -8.98 -21.75
N VAL A 244 56.89 -9.31 -20.47
CA VAL A 244 56.22 -8.66 -19.34
C VAL A 244 56.98 -7.36 -18.99
N PRO A 245 56.30 -6.21 -18.85
CA PRO A 245 56.97 -4.96 -18.50
C PRO A 245 57.52 -4.99 -17.05
N SER A 246 58.75 -4.49 -16.86
CA SER A 246 59.47 -4.52 -15.58
C SER A 246 59.52 -3.18 -14.83
N LYS A 247 59.10 -2.08 -15.46
CA LYS A 247 59.10 -0.72 -14.87
C LYS A 247 57.83 0.05 -15.25
N ALA A 248 57.34 0.89 -14.33
CA ALA A 248 56.25 1.81 -14.60
C ALA A 248 56.72 2.92 -15.57
N GLN A 249 56.02 3.06 -16.70
CA GLN A 249 56.40 3.98 -17.78
C GLN A 249 55.79 5.38 -17.60
N ALA A 250 54.58 5.48 -17.05
CA ALA A 250 53.89 6.74 -16.82
C ALA A 250 53.10 6.70 -15.51
N LYS A 251 53.02 7.83 -14.81
CA LYS A 251 52.19 8.04 -13.61
C LYS A 251 51.24 9.21 -13.88
N VAL A 252 49.96 9.01 -13.60
CA VAL A 252 48.92 10.04 -13.69
C VAL A 252 48.33 10.21 -12.30
N ASP A 253 48.35 11.43 -11.75
CA ASP A 253 47.75 11.74 -10.47
C ASP A 253 46.28 12.14 -10.67
N LEU A 254 45.39 11.39 -10.01
CA LEU A 254 43.95 11.61 -10.03
C LEU A 254 43.50 12.15 -8.66
N PRO A 255 42.45 12.99 -8.62
CA PRO A 255 42.05 13.69 -7.40
C PRO A 255 41.38 12.78 -6.34
N GLU A 256 40.87 11.63 -6.75
CA GLU A 256 40.10 10.69 -5.93
C GLU A 256 40.49 9.25 -6.23
N ASP A 257 40.08 8.32 -5.37
CA ASP A 257 40.39 6.89 -5.50
C ASP A 257 39.85 6.31 -6.81
N VAL A 258 40.71 5.54 -7.49
CA VAL A 258 40.41 4.84 -8.74
C VAL A 258 40.06 3.40 -8.45
N ASN A 259 38.86 2.99 -8.82
CA ASN A 259 38.38 1.63 -8.59
C ASN A 259 38.65 0.71 -9.79
N CYS A 260 38.71 1.27 -11.01
CA CYS A 260 38.84 0.47 -12.21
C CYS A 260 39.58 1.22 -13.34
N VAL A 261 40.26 0.44 -14.19
CA VAL A 261 40.94 0.92 -15.40
C VAL A 261 40.76 -0.10 -16.51
N ARG A 262 40.61 0.36 -17.76
CA ARG A 262 40.53 -0.53 -18.92
C ARG A 262 41.12 0.14 -20.17
N PHE A 263 41.96 -0.61 -20.89
CA PHE A 263 42.44 -0.20 -22.22
C PHE A 263 41.41 -0.52 -23.30
N SER A 264 41.42 0.29 -24.35
CA SER A 264 40.70 0.01 -25.59
C SER A 264 41.39 -1.13 -26.37
N PRO A 265 40.64 -1.88 -27.21
CA PRO A 265 41.21 -2.93 -28.07
C PRO A 265 42.42 -2.50 -28.93
N SER A 266 42.47 -1.25 -29.37
CA SER A 266 43.59 -0.67 -30.13
C SER A 266 44.78 -0.26 -29.27
N GLY A 267 44.59 -0.17 -27.93
CA GLY A 267 45.61 0.26 -26.98
C GLY A 267 45.92 1.76 -26.98
N LEU A 268 45.26 2.55 -27.84
CA LEU A 268 45.49 3.99 -27.96
C LEU A 268 44.74 4.81 -26.89
N LEU A 269 43.65 4.24 -26.36
CA LEU A 269 42.82 4.87 -25.34
C LEU A 269 42.75 3.98 -24.10
N PHE A 270 42.58 4.60 -22.95
CA PHE A 270 42.15 3.90 -21.74
C PHE A 270 41.12 4.72 -20.98
N CYS A 271 40.24 4.04 -20.25
CA CYS A 271 39.30 4.67 -19.34
C CYS A 271 39.64 4.34 -17.90
N SER A 272 39.43 5.31 -17.03
CA SER A 272 39.49 5.15 -15.58
C SER A 272 38.16 5.54 -14.95
N GLY A 273 37.72 4.81 -13.93
CA GLY A 273 36.53 5.12 -13.14
C GLY A 273 36.83 5.03 -11.65
N GLY A 274 36.35 6.01 -10.88
CA GLY A 274 36.65 6.13 -9.46
C GLY A 274 35.48 6.62 -8.60
N LEU A 275 35.80 7.06 -7.39
CA LEU A 275 34.86 7.70 -6.45
C LEU A 275 34.47 9.13 -6.87
N ASP A 276 35.18 9.71 -7.84
CA ASP A 276 34.87 11.00 -8.47
C ASP A 276 33.53 11.01 -9.24
N ARG A 277 32.87 9.84 -9.35
CA ARG A 277 31.59 9.60 -10.04
C ARG A 277 31.66 9.91 -11.54
N LYS A 278 32.86 9.88 -12.12
CA LYS A 278 33.09 10.16 -13.53
C LYS A 278 33.85 8.99 -14.16
N VAL A 279 33.68 8.85 -15.47
CA VAL A 279 34.55 8.00 -16.27
C VAL A 279 35.45 8.90 -17.08
N SER A 280 36.75 8.88 -16.79
CA SER A 280 37.74 9.69 -17.49
C SER A 280 38.35 8.87 -18.62
N VAL A 281 38.32 9.42 -19.84
CA VAL A 281 38.90 8.83 -21.05
C VAL A 281 40.24 9.50 -21.32
N TRP A 282 41.27 8.69 -21.45
CA TRP A 282 42.64 9.12 -21.62
C TRP A 282 43.19 8.61 -22.95
N LYS A 283 44.00 9.43 -23.61
CA LYS A 283 44.71 9.09 -24.82
C LYS A 283 46.19 8.90 -24.50
N VAL A 284 46.76 7.81 -24.99
CA VAL A 284 48.19 7.52 -24.87
C VAL A 284 48.89 7.97 -26.15
N VAL A 285 49.76 8.98 -26.05
CA VAL A 285 50.59 9.44 -27.16
C VAL A 285 52.03 9.56 -26.66
N ASN A 286 52.95 8.82 -27.29
CA ASN A 286 54.39 8.85 -26.97
C ASN A 286 54.69 8.68 -25.47
N ASP A 287 54.12 7.65 -24.85
CA ASP A 287 54.25 7.32 -23.41
C ASP A 287 53.77 8.41 -22.45
N ARG A 288 52.95 9.36 -22.93
CA ARG A 288 52.24 10.35 -22.10
C ARG A 288 50.75 10.11 -22.17
N CYS A 289 50.08 10.27 -21.02
CA CYS A 289 48.64 10.12 -20.89
C CYS A 289 47.99 11.51 -20.85
N GLU A 290 47.17 11.83 -21.84
CA GLU A 290 46.42 13.09 -21.90
C GLU A 290 44.93 12.82 -21.66
N LEU A 291 44.28 13.66 -20.84
CA LEU A 291 42.84 13.55 -20.59
C LEU A 291 42.08 14.04 -21.83
N GLN A 292 41.36 13.13 -22.49
CA GLN A 292 40.59 13.45 -23.69
C GLN A 292 39.16 13.88 -23.36
N ALA A 293 38.51 13.20 -22.42
CA ALA A 293 37.13 13.50 -22.04
C ALA A 293 36.80 13.02 -20.62
N ALA A 294 35.89 13.73 -19.94
CA ALA A 294 35.30 13.29 -18.68
C ALA A 294 33.80 13.02 -18.89
N LEU A 295 33.41 11.76 -18.81
CA LEU A 295 32.04 11.30 -18.97
C LEU A 295 31.31 11.43 -17.64
N VAL A 296 30.34 12.34 -17.60
CA VAL A 296 29.54 12.66 -16.41
C VAL A 296 28.18 11.96 -16.50
N GLY A 297 27.59 11.65 -15.33
CA GLY A 297 26.22 11.16 -15.23
C GLY A 297 26.00 10.08 -14.17
N CYS A 298 27.06 9.50 -13.60
CA CYS A 298 26.95 8.56 -12.48
C CYS A 298 26.67 9.32 -11.17
N ASN A 299 25.77 8.78 -10.34
CA ASN A 299 25.42 9.39 -9.06
C ASN A 299 26.23 8.82 -7.89
N ALA A 300 27.01 7.75 -8.12
CA ALA A 300 27.92 7.14 -7.16
C ALA A 300 29.23 6.73 -7.84
N GLY A 301 30.14 6.15 -7.07
CA GLY A 301 31.44 5.69 -7.57
C GLY A 301 31.29 4.65 -8.68
N VAL A 302 32.17 4.74 -9.68
CA VAL A 302 32.23 3.80 -10.80
C VAL A 302 33.01 2.56 -10.36
N SER A 303 32.40 1.39 -10.51
CA SER A 303 32.93 0.10 -10.05
C SER A 303 33.71 -0.62 -11.16
N ALA A 304 33.27 -0.47 -12.42
CA ALA A 304 33.90 -1.10 -13.58
C ALA A 304 33.66 -0.28 -14.84
N VAL A 305 34.59 -0.35 -15.79
CA VAL A 305 34.48 0.30 -17.10
C VAL A 305 34.83 -0.70 -18.20
N ASP A 306 34.19 -0.58 -19.36
CA ASP A 306 34.51 -1.38 -20.56
C ASP A 306 34.35 -0.59 -21.85
N PHE A 307 35.07 -1.03 -22.89
CA PHE A 307 34.94 -0.54 -24.26
C PHE A 307 34.17 -1.54 -25.12
N ASN A 308 33.37 -1.01 -26.03
CA ASN A 308 32.84 -1.80 -27.13
C ASN A 308 34.01 -2.29 -28.02
N PRO A 309 33.98 -3.53 -28.55
CA PRO A 309 34.92 -4.00 -29.57
C PRO A 309 35.21 -3.02 -30.72
N HIS A 310 34.24 -2.18 -31.11
CA HIS A 310 34.42 -1.17 -32.16
C HIS A 310 34.92 0.20 -31.69
N GLU A 311 35.24 0.37 -30.40
CA GLU A 311 35.73 1.64 -29.83
C GLU A 311 34.83 2.86 -30.03
N THR A 312 33.52 2.63 -30.23
CA THR A 312 32.54 3.72 -30.41
C THR A 312 31.85 4.11 -29.11
N MET A 313 31.83 3.20 -28.14
CA MET A 313 31.08 3.35 -26.88
C MET A 313 31.88 2.88 -25.67
N VAL A 314 31.65 3.57 -24.56
CA VAL A 314 32.18 3.22 -23.24
C VAL A 314 31.03 2.89 -22.32
N LEU A 315 31.19 1.82 -21.55
CA LEU A 315 30.25 1.34 -20.55
C LEU A 315 30.85 1.58 -19.16
N GLY A 316 30.07 2.13 -18.25
CA GLY A 316 30.45 2.28 -16.84
C GLY A 316 29.40 1.66 -15.94
N ALA A 317 29.83 0.77 -15.07
CA ALA A 317 29.04 0.24 -13.96
C ALA A 317 29.22 1.15 -12.75
N SER A 318 28.12 1.55 -12.13
CA SER A 318 28.15 2.45 -10.98
C SER A 318 27.49 1.81 -9.77
N SER A 319 27.93 2.27 -8.59
CA SER A 319 27.38 1.85 -7.31
C SER A 319 25.98 2.44 -7.05
N ASP A 320 25.46 3.30 -7.94
CA ASP A 320 24.10 3.86 -7.93
C ASP A 320 23.04 2.93 -8.57
N PHE A 321 23.36 1.63 -8.65
CA PHE A 321 22.51 0.55 -9.13
C PHE A 321 22.21 0.59 -10.64
N ALA A 322 22.92 1.47 -11.36
CA ALA A 322 22.76 1.64 -12.80
C ALA A 322 24.08 1.43 -13.55
N CYS A 323 23.96 1.02 -14.80
CA CYS A 323 25.05 1.05 -15.77
C CYS A 323 24.76 2.10 -16.83
N ARG A 324 25.79 2.81 -17.29
CA ARG A 324 25.65 3.88 -18.26
C ARG A 324 26.54 3.62 -19.46
N VAL A 325 26.03 3.93 -20.64
CA VAL A 325 26.78 3.82 -21.90
C VAL A 325 26.90 5.20 -22.51
N TRP A 326 28.13 5.63 -22.77
CA TRP A 326 28.45 6.88 -23.46
C TRP A 326 28.97 6.61 -24.86
N THR A 327 28.71 7.54 -25.77
CA THR A 327 29.30 7.52 -27.12
C THR A 327 30.58 8.36 -27.11
N LEU A 328 31.68 7.82 -27.63
CA LEU A 328 32.99 8.49 -27.61
C LEU A 328 33.11 9.65 -28.60
N SER A 329 32.30 9.68 -29.66
CA SER A 329 32.32 10.79 -30.63
C SER A 329 31.83 12.10 -30.00
N ASP A 330 30.79 12.02 -29.17
CA ASP A 330 30.05 13.17 -28.66
C ASP A 330 30.20 13.34 -27.14
N ASN A 331 30.84 12.37 -26.48
CA ASN A 331 30.95 12.26 -25.02
C ASN A 331 29.60 12.32 -24.28
N ARG A 332 28.51 11.97 -24.96
CA ARG A 332 27.14 12.03 -24.43
C ARG A 332 26.69 10.68 -23.91
N LEU A 333 25.93 10.73 -22.82
CA LEU A 333 25.22 9.58 -22.26
C LEU A 333 24.15 9.13 -23.26
N LYS A 334 24.25 7.89 -23.74
CA LYS A 334 23.33 7.29 -24.72
C LYS A 334 22.29 6.39 -24.05
N ILE A 335 22.71 5.59 -23.08
CA ILE A 335 21.86 4.60 -22.43
C ILE A 335 22.07 4.65 -20.93
N ASN A 336 20.97 4.62 -20.18
CA ASN A 336 20.97 4.40 -18.74
C ASN A 336 20.26 3.07 -18.44
N LEU A 337 21.03 2.05 -18.10
CA LEU A 337 20.57 0.71 -17.75
C LEU A 337 20.24 0.66 -16.27
N THR A 338 18.97 0.86 -15.95
CA THR A 338 18.41 0.72 -14.61
C THR A 338 17.74 -0.63 -14.44
N GLY A 339 17.72 -1.15 -13.21
CA GLY A 339 16.93 -2.33 -12.86
C GLY A 339 17.59 -3.25 -11.86
N HIS A 340 18.89 -3.11 -11.58
CA HIS A 340 19.49 -3.78 -10.43
C HIS A 340 18.98 -3.16 -9.12
N SER A 341 18.81 -3.98 -8.09
CA SER A 341 18.35 -3.52 -6.77
C SER A 341 19.50 -3.16 -5.82
N GLU A 342 20.74 -3.48 -6.20
CA GLU A 342 21.96 -3.17 -5.45
C GLU A 342 23.13 -2.75 -6.36
N ARG A 343 24.27 -2.42 -5.74
CA ARG A 343 25.48 -1.90 -6.43
C ARG A 343 25.94 -2.83 -7.55
N VAL A 344 26.17 -2.27 -8.73
CA VAL A 344 26.71 -3.03 -9.85
C VAL A 344 28.21 -3.16 -9.67
N LEU A 345 28.72 -4.39 -9.71
CA LEU A 345 30.12 -4.70 -9.49
C LEU A 345 30.91 -4.72 -10.80
N ALA A 346 30.36 -5.35 -11.83
CA ALA A 346 31.01 -5.43 -13.13
C ALA A 346 29.99 -5.28 -14.27
N ALA A 347 30.46 -4.73 -15.39
CA ALA A 347 29.69 -4.68 -16.62
C ALA A 347 30.63 -4.91 -17.81
N ARG A 348 30.16 -5.63 -18.83
CA ARG A 348 30.95 -6.00 -20.00
C ARG A 348 30.13 -6.01 -21.28
N PHE A 349 30.73 -5.62 -22.40
CA PHE A 349 30.13 -5.83 -23.72
C PHE A 349 30.26 -7.30 -24.15
N MET A 350 29.20 -7.82 -24.78
CA MET A 350 29.24 -9.10 -25.51
C MET A 350 29.68 -8.85 -26.95
N GLY A 351 30.44 -9.79 -27.53
CA GLY A 351 31.24 -9.65 -28.75
C GLY A 351 30.59 -8.99 -29.97
N ASP A 352 29.26 -9.07 -30.11
CA ASP A 352 28.50 -8.35 -31.14
C ASP A 352 27.82 -7.12 -30.55
N SER A 353 28.63 -6.11 -30.19
CA SER A 353 28.39 -4.66 -29.93
C SER A 353 27.05 -4.12 -29.36
N ASN A 354 26.10 -4.98 -29.05
CA ASN A 354 24.69 -4.66 -28.85
C ASN A 354 24.07 -5.37 -27.65
N ARG A 355 24.86 -6.09 -26.86
CA ARG A 355 24.42 -6.65 -25.58
C ARG A 355 25.44 -6.35 -24.51
N VAL A 356 24.93 -5.97 -23.35
CA VAL A 356 25.71 -5.68 -22.16
C VAL A 356 25.31 -6.68 -21.09
N VAL A 357 26.32 -7.26 -20.44
CA VAL A 357 26.14 -8.11 -19.26
C VAL A 357 26.54 -7.30 -18.04
N THR A 358 25.66 -7.23 -17.05
CA THR A 358 25.86 -6.53 -15.79
C THR A 358 25.72 -7.51 -14.64
N THR A 359 26.58 -7.39 -13.63
CA THR A 359 26.55 -8.21 -12.41
C THR A 359 26.45 -7.31 -11.19
N SER A 360 25.57 -7.66 -10.25
CA SER A 360 25.31 -6.85 -9.06
C SER A 360 25.37 -7.69 -7.78
N VAL A 361 25.46 -7.00 -6.64
CA VAL A 361 25.39 -7.61 -5.30
C VAL A 361 24.02 -8.21 -5.01
N ASP A 362 22.99 -7.81 -5.76
CA ASP A 362 21.67 -8.44 -5.75
C ASP A 362 21.68 -9.93 -6.15
N ARG A 363 22.86 -10.50 -6.40
CA ARG A 363 23.14 -11.88 -6.79
C ARG A 363 22.54 -12.24 -8.14
N THR A 364 22.24 -11.23 -8.96
CA THR A 364 21.72 -11.42 -10.31
C THR A 364 22.73 -10.96 -11.37
N ILE A 365 22.64 -11.62 -12.52
CA ILE A 365 23.32 -11.22 -13.74
C ILE A 365 22.22 -10.80 -14.71
N LYS A 366 22.30 -9.57 -15.24
CA LYS A 366 21.34 -9.07 -16.24
C LYS A 366 22.03 -8.92 -17.58
N VAL A 367 21.36 -9.39 -18.63
CA VAL A 367 21.81 -9.22 -20.01
C VAL A 367 20.84 -8.26 -20.67
N ASN A 368 21.29 -7.03 -20.88
CA ASN A 368 20.47 -5.99 -21.49
C ASN A 368 20.90 -5.78 -22.95
N PRO A 369 19.96 -5.78 -23.92
CA PRO A 369 20.27 -5.27 -25.24
C PRO A 369 20.59 -3.77 -25.14
N SER A 370 21.61 -3.31 -25.87
CA SER A 370 21.92 -1.88 -26.02
C SER A 370 20.81 -1.14 -26.78
N THR A 371 19.94 -1.87 -27.49
CA THR A 371 18.90 -1.33 -28.36
C THR A 371 17.52 -1.21 -27.69
N PHE A 372 17.45 -0.81 -26.42
CA PHE A 372 16.18 -0.29 -25.91
C PHE A 372 15.97 1.13 -26.45
N LEU A 373 15.47 1.17 -27.68
CA LEU A 373 14.72 2.29 -28.23
C LEU A 373 13.51 2.54 -27.34
N PHE A 374 13.44 3.77 -26.82
CA PHE A 374 12.25 4.49 -26.35
C PHE A 374 11.34 3.77 -25.36
N SER A 375 11.34 4.31 -24.14
CA SER A 375 10.19 4.32 -23.25
C SER A 375 8.86 4.49 -24.01
N ARG A 376 7.89 3.64 -23.71
CA ARG A 376 6.54 4.09 -23.41
C ARG A 376 6.08 3.43 -22.12
#